data_AF-A0A3A4Z8Y3-F1
#
_entry.id   AF-A0A3A4Z8Y3-F1
#
_cell.length_a   1.000
_cell.length_b   1.000
_cell.length_c   1.000
_cell.angle_alpha   90.00
_cell.angle_beta   90.00
_cell.angle_gamma   90.00
#
_symmetry.space_group_name_H-M   'P 1'
#
loop_
_entity.id
_entity.type
_entity.pdbx_description
1 polymer ?
#
loop_
_entity_poly.entity_id
_entity_poly.type
_entity_poly.pdbx_seq_one_letter_code
_entity_poly.pdbx_strand_id
1 'polypeptide(L)'
;MKTDIDINKITTALDAWDILKAAGGLLVAIVGFIVIFSRSAKVFWRLGKNLGKKVFIFCPPGGKRNDGGTKDMERELGVLKSSGYFNVSKGVVTDFHAIDQKDIDEAGIIILGYHRGMNDFDDFFQMVRRADKPLIIYTFEIGYQLDDKHKEIIKDYKWYALSSMPLRLVSDIFSIMSSYRYEPRRS
;
A
#
# COMPACT_ATOMS: atom_id res chain seq x y z
N MET A 1 55.10 -19.19 -55.16
CA MET A 1 53.64 -19.13 -54.94
C MET A 1 53.40 -18.14 -53.80
N LYS A 2 53.22 -16.85 -54.12
CA LYS A 2 52.88 -15.83 -53.13
C LYS A 2 51.37 -15.88 -52.97
N THR A 3 50.91 -16.34 -51.81
CA THR A 3 49.52 -16.18 -51.38
C THR A 3 49.37 -14.72 -51.00
N ASP A 4 48.89 -13.89 -51.93
CA ASP A 4 48.41 -12.56 -51.62
C ASP A 4 47.16 -12.72 -50.77
N ILE A 5 47.36 -12.64 -49.45
CA ILE A 5 46.27 -12.57 -48.49
C ILE A 5 45.57 -11.24 -48.75
N ASP A 6 44.32 -11.34 -49.19
CA ASP A 6 43.47 -10.23 -49.60
C ASP A 6 43.09 -9.40 -48.35
N ILE A 7 43.96 -8.45 -47.98
CA ILE A 7 43.87 -7.65 -46.74
C ILE A 7 42.50 -6.97 -46.61
N ASN A 8 41.89 -6.60 -47.75
CA ASN A 8 40.55 -6.01 -47.82
C ASN A 8 39.45 -6.97 -47.35
N LYS A 9 39.58 -8.28 -47.56
CA LYS A 9 38.60 -9.26 -47.04
C LYS A 9 38.72 -9.43 -45.53
N ILE A 10 39.92 -9.28 -44.97
CA ILE A 10 40.17 -9.42 -43.54
C ILE A 10 39.62 -8.22 -42.77
N THR A 11 39.84 -6.99 -43.26
CA THR A 11 39.27 -5.77 -42.65
C THR A 11 37.75 -5.78 -42.68
N THR A 12 37.14 -6.15 -43.81
CA THR A 12 35.67 -6.23 -43.92
C THR A 12 35.07 -7.30 -42.98
N ALA A 13 35.77 -8.41 -42.77
CA ALA A 13 35.33 -9.46 -41.84
C ALA A 13 35.48 -9.05 -40.36
N LEU A 14 36.52 -8.30 -40.01
CA LEU A 14 36.68 -7.71 -38.67
C LEU A 14 35.59 -6.68 -38.38
N ASP A 15 35.29 -5.79 -39.33
CA ASP A 15 34.20 -4.80 -39.21
C ASP A 15 32.84 -5.49 -39.04
N ALA A 16 32.56 -6.55 -39.82
CA ALA A 16 31.34 -7.33 -39.67
C ALA A 16 31.21 -8.01 -38.30
N TRP A 17 32.33 -8.50 -37.74
CA TRP A 17 32.36 -9.12 -36.42
C TRP A 17 32.13 -8.12 -35.29
N ASP A 18 32.67 -6.91 -35.42
CA ASP A 18 32.44 -5.86 -34.42
C ASP A 18 31.02 -5.29 -34.49
N ILE A 19 30.41 -5.20 -35.68
CA ILE A 19 28.97 -4.92 -35.83
C ILE A 19 28.13 -6.01 -35.16
N LEU A 20 28.48 -7.29 -35.35
CA LEU A 20 27.76 -8.41 -34.75
C LEU A 20 27.81 -8.37 -33.21
N LYS A 21 28.97 -8.06 -32.62
CA LYS A 21 29.11 -7.89 -31.17
C LYS A 21 28.31 -6.71 -30.65
N ALA A 22 28.34 -5.57 -31.36
CA ALA A 22 27.56 -4.40 -30.98
C ALA A 22 26.05 -4.68 -31.03
N ALA A 23 25.58 -5.37 -32.07
CA ALA A 23 24.19 -5.81 -32.20
C ALA A 23 23.80 -6.80 -31.08
N GLY A 24 24.67 -7.78 -30.78
CA GLY A 24 24.45 -8.72 -29.67
C GLY A 24 24.40 -8.03 -28.31
N GLY A 25 25.31 -7.10 -28.05
CA GLY A 25 25.34 -6.30 -26.81
C GLY A 25 24.08 -5.45 -26.65
N LEU A 26 23.61 -4.82 -27.72
CA LEU A 26 22.35 -4.06 -27.74
C LEU A 26 21.16 -4.96 -27.42
N LEU A 27 21.11 -6.17 -28.00
CA LEU A 27 20.03 -7.13 -27.80
C LEU A 27 19.94 -7.57 -26.33
N VAL A 28 21.09 -7.85 -25.70
CA VAL A 28 21.15 -8.18 -24.26
C VAL A 28 20.69 -7.00 -23.40
N ALA A 29 21.10 -5.77 -23.73
CA ALA A 29 20.68 -4.58 -23.00
C ALA A 29 19.17 -4.34 -23.10
N ILE A 30 18.59 -4.51 -24.30
CA ILE A 30 17.15 -4.39 -24.53
C ILE A 30 16.38 -5.46 -23.73
N VAL A 31 16.82 -6.71 -23.77
CA VAL A 31 16.18 -7.80 -23.01
C VAL A 31 16.26 -7.54 -21.50
N GLY A 32 17.42 -7.12 -21.00
CA GLY A 32 17.61 -6.75 -19.60
C GLY A 32 16.68 -5.61 -19.17
N PHE A 33 16.57 -4.56 -20.01
CA PHE A 33 15.66 -3.45 -19.78
C PHE A 33 14.20 -3.91 -19.74
N ILE A 34 13.75 -4.75 -20.68
CA ILE A 34 12.37 -5.27 -20.73
C ILE A 34 12.05 -6.09 -19.47
N VAL A 35 12.98 -6.93 -18.99
CA VAL A 35 12.78 -7.73 -17.77
C VAL A 35 12.63 -6.84 -16.54
N ILE A 36 13.50 -5.84 -16.37
CA ILE A 36 13.42 -4.89 -15.25
C ILE A 36 12.15 -4.05 -15.35
N PHE A 37 11.88 -3.49 -16.53
CA PHE A 37 10.73 -2.64 -16.79
C PHE A 37 9.41 -3.40 -16.57
N SER A 38 9.30 -4.65 -17.02
CA SER A 38 8.10 -5.47 -16.82
C SER A 38 7.85 -5.80 -15.34
N ARG A 39 8.89 -6.01 -14.53
CA ARG A 39 8.76 -6.16 -13.08
C ARG A 39 8.25 -4.89 -12.43
N SER A 40 8.83 -3.74 -12.79
CA SER A 40 8.40 -2.43 -12.27
C SER A 40 6.98 -2.11 -12.69
N ALA A 41 6.64 -2.28 -13.97
CA ALA A 41 5.31 -2.04 -14.50
C ALA A 41 4.23 -2.86 -13.77
N LYS A 42 4.50 -4.14 -13.45
CA LYS A 42 3.58 -4.96 -12.64
C LYS A 42 3.32 -4.38 -11.25
N VAL A 43 4.34 -3.82 -10.60
CA VAL A 43 4.21 -3.17 -9.28
C VAL A 43 3.37 -1.90 -9.41
N PHE A 44 3.66 -1.05 -10.40
CA PHE A 44 2.87 0.17 -10.67
C PHE A 44 1.41 -0.15 -10.99
N TRP A 45 1.16 -1.20 -11.78
CA TRP A 45 -0.21 -1.61 -12.13
C TRP A 45 -0.99 -2.13 -10.91
N ARG A 46 -0.31 -2.86 -10.02
CA ARG A 46 -0.89 -3.29 -8.74
C ARG A 46 -1.18 -2.10 -7.84
N LEU A 47 -0.26 -1.15 -7.74
CA LEU A 47 -0.43 0.09 -6.98
C LEU A 47 -1.64 0.88 -7.48
N GLY A 48 -1.77 1.08 -8.80
CA GLY A 48 -2.93 1.76 -9.38
C GLY A 48 -4.26 1.07 -9.08
N LYS A 49 -4.32 -0.26 -9.22
CA LYS A 49 -5.51 -1.05 -8.86
C LYS A 49 -5.85 -0.98 -7.37
N ASN A 50 -4.84 -0.91 -6.52
CA ASN A 50 -5.02 -0.86 -5.07
C ASN A 50 -5.42 0.52 -4.59
N LEU A 51 -4.82 1.59 -5.12
CA LEU A 51 -5.14 2.99 -4.78
C LEU A 51 -6.60 3.35 -5.10
N GLY A 52 -7.19 2.76 -6.14
CA GLY A 52 -8.61 2.92 -6.46
C GLY A 52 -9.57 2.26 -5.46
N LYS A 53 -9.08 1.41 -4.55
CA LYS A 53 -9.93 0.74 -3.55
C LYS A 53 -10.34 1.70 -2.44
N LYS A 54 -11.51 1.40 -1.86
CA LYS A 54 -12.10 2.21 -0.79
C LYS A 54 -11.25 2.12 0.48
N VAL A 55 -10.97 3.27 1.09
CA VAL A 55 -10.47 3.39 2.46
C VAL A 55 -11.68 3.44 3.38
N PHE A 56 -11.82 2.44 4.25
CA PHE A 56 -12.88 2.40 5.25
C PHE A 56 -12.37 2.97 6.57
N ILE A 57 -13.12 3.87 7.18
CA ILE A 57 -12.73 4.53 8.43
C ILE A 57 -13.83 4.36 9.45
N PHE A 58 -13.50 3.70 10.55
CA PHE A 58 -14.33 3.62 11.75
C PHE A 58 -13.64 4.42 12.86
N CYS A 59 -14.32 5.40 13.42
CA CYS A 59 -13.82 6.19 14.54
C CYS A 59 -15.00 6.51 15.47
N PRO A 60 -15.20 5.72 16.54
CA PRO A 60 -16.29 5.97 17.48
C PRO A 60 -16.13 7.31 18.21
N PRO A 61 -17.27 7.87 18.70
CA PRO A 61 -17.26 9.10 19.47
C PRO A 61 -16.48 8.91 20.78
N GLY A 62 -15.43 9.72 20.99
CA GLY A 62 -14.56 9.62 22.16
C GLY A 62 -13.07 9.76 21.85
N GLY A 63 -12.67 9.61 20.59
CA GLY A 63 -11.32 9.91 20.10
C GLY A 63 -11.01 11.41 20.10
N LYS A 64 -10.63 11.96 21.26
CA LYS A 64 -10.09 13.32 21.38
C LYS A 64 -8.59 13.24 21.66
N ARG A 65 -7.79 14.14 21.09
CA ARG A 65 -6.44 14.38 21.61
C ARG A 65 -6.57 14.94 23.02
N ASN A 66 -5.67 14.52 23.91
CA ASN A 66 -5.52 15.04 25.26
C ASN A 66 -5.14 16.55 25.33
N ASP A 67 -5.09 17.27 24.21
CA ASP A 67 -4.79 18.70 24.11
C ASP A 67 -6.04 19.60 24.20
N GLY A 68 -7.19 19.06 24.61
CA GLY A 68 -8.42 19.83 24.79
C GLY A 68 -9.10 20.26 23.49
N GLY A 69 -8.58 19.84 22.34
CA GLY A 69 -9.19 20.08 21.03
C GLY A 69 -10.17 18.96 20.63
N THR A 70 -11.36 19.35 20.18
CA THR A 70 -12.22 18.51 19.32
C THR A 70 -11.53 18.31 17.96
N LYS A 71 -10.49 17.48 17.91
CA LYS A 71 -9.91 17.03 16.64
C LYS A 71 -10.54 15.71 16.25
N ASP A 72 -11.60 15.84 15.47
CA ASP A 72 -12.29 14.77 14.79
C ASP A 72 -11.39 14.15 13.71
N MET A 73 -11.52 12.84 13.51
CA MET A 73 -10.97 12.13 12.35
C MET A 73 -11.38 12.81 11.03
N GLU A 74 -12.43 13.62 11.02
CA GLU A 74 -12.84 14.49 9.90
C GLU A 74 -11.76 15.48 9.43
N ARG A 75 -10.98 16.07 10.35
CA ARG A 75 -9.92 17.00 9.97
C ARG A 75 -8.75 16.25 9.31
N GLU A 76 -8.44 15.06 9.82
CA GLU A 76 -7.39 14.19 9.26
C GLU A 76 -7.80 13.59 7.92
N LEU A 77 -9.09 13.28 7.79
CA LEU A 77 -9.74 12.97 6.53
C LEU A 77 -9.61 14.08 5.49
N GLY A 78 -9.58 15.35 5.92
CA GLY A 78 -9.34 16.48 5.03
C GLY A 78 -8.02 16.35 4.27
N VAL A 79 -6.97 15.86 4.94
CA VAL A 79 -5.65 15.60 4.33
C VAL A 79 -5.71 14.38 3.39
N LEU A 80 -6.43 13.32 3.80
CA LEU A 80 -6.60 12.14 2.96
C LEU A 80 -7.40 12.42 1.68
N LYS A 81 -8.50 13.17 1.80
CA LYS A 81 -9.36 13.58 0.69
C LYS A 81 -8.64 14.57 -0.24
N SER A 82 -7.92 15.56 0.31
CA SER A 82 -7.20 16.56 -0.49
C SER A 82 -6.05 15.96 -1.30
N SER A 83 -5.49 14.84 -0.85
CA SER A 83 -4.44 14.13 -1.58
C SER A 83 -4.89 13.62 -2.96
N GLY A 84 -6.19 13.36 -3.16
CA GLY A 84 -6.75 12.86 -4.43
C GLY A 84 -6.34 11.42 -4.79
N TYR A 85 -5.49 10.76 -4.00
CA TYR A 85 -4.99 9.42 -4.29
C TYR A 85 -5.86 8.29 -3.75
N PHE A 86 -6.74 8.58 -2.79
CA PHE A 86 -7.50 7.57 -2.05
C PHE A 86 -9.00 7.77 -2.19
N ASN A 87 -9.73 6.67 -2.37
CA ASN A 87 -11.19 6.69 -2.41
C ASN A 87 -11.77 6.59 -0.98
N VAL A 88 -12.17 7.72 -0.38
CA VAL A 88 -12.71 7.78 0.98
C VAL A 88 -14.23 8.07 0.97
N SER A 89 -14.96 7.41 0.07
CA SER A 89 -16.33 7.77 -0.33
C SER A 89 -17.40 7.70 0.75
N LYS A 90 -17.20 6.91 1.83
CA LYS A 90 -18.22 6.73 2.89
C LYS A 90 -18.08 7.67 4.10
N GLY A 91 -17.05 8.52 4.14
CA GLY A 91 -16.80 9.37 5.31
C GLY A 91 -16.33 8.57 6.54
N VAL A 92 -16.37 9.19 7.73
CA VAL A 92 -16.10 8.51 9.00
C VAL A 92 -17.38 7.81 9.44
N VAL A 93 -17.33 6.51 9.67
CA VAL A 93 -18.38 5.82 10.41
C VAL A 93 -18.06 5.96 11.90
N THR A 94 -19.03 6.45 12.68
CA THR A 94 -18.87 6.67 14.13
C THR A 94 -19.64 5.67 14.97
N ASP A 95 -20.65 5.02 14.40
CA ASP A 95 -21.44 3.98 15.07
C ASP A 95 -21.03 2.60 14.57
N PHE A 96 -20.64 1.72 15.50
CA PHE A 96 -20.28 0.34 15.20
C PHE A 96 -21.44 -0.43 14.57
N HIS A 97 -22.68 -0.20 15.02
CA HIS A 97 -23.86 -0.91 14.51
C HIS A 97 -24.25 -0.51 13.09
N ALA A 98 -23.72 0.60 12.59
CA ALA A 98 -23.88 1.02 11.20
C ALA A 98 -22.87 0.35 10.23
N ILE A 99 -21.97 -0.47 10.75
CA ILE A 99 -20.92 -1.14 9.95
C ILE A 99 -21.45 -2.46 9.40
N ASP A 100 -21.67 -2.51 8.10
CA ASP A 100 -21.94 -3.76 7.40
C ASP A 100 -20.64 -4.52 7.09
N GLN A 101 -20.69 -5.86 7.18
CA GLN A 101 -19.56 -6.72 6.78
C GLN A 101 -19.11 -6.46 5.34
N LYS A 102 -20.04 -6.10 4.46
CA LYS A 102 -19.77 -5.77 3.05
C LYS A 102 -18.80 -4.58 2.91
N ASP A 103 -18.82 -3.64 3.84
CA ASP A 103 -17.97 -2.45 3.79
C ASP A 103 -16.52 -2.78 4.12
N ILE A 104 -16.32 -3.63 5.13
CA ILE A 104 -15.00 -4.19 5.50
C ILE A 104 -14.45 -5.02 4.34
N ASP A 105 -15.31 -5.82 3.73
CA ASP A 105 -15.01 -6.74 2.64
C ASP A 105 -14.56 -6.05 1.34
N GLU A 106 -15.21 -4.94 0.97
CA GLU A 106 -14.87 -4.12 -0.20
C GLU A 106 -13.69 -3.19 0.05
N ALA A 107 -13.35 -2.91 1.32
CA ALA A 107 -12.25 -2.03 1.67
C ALA A 107 -10.91 -2.59 1.15
N GLY A 108 -10.07 -1.69 0.64
CA GLY A 108 -8.65 -1.95 0.48
C GLY A 108 -7.98 -1.94 1.85
N ILE A 109 -8.18 -0.86 2.59
CA ILE A 109 -7.56 -0.66 3.89
C ILE A 109 -8.59 -0.12 4.88
N ILE A 110 -8.42 -0.50 6.14
CA ILE A 110 -9.30 -0.15 7.23
C ILE A 110 -8.52 0.70 8.21
N ILE A 111 -9.11 1.82 8.62
CA ILE A 111 -8.56 2.73 9.61
C ILE A 111 -9.49 2.74 10.81
N LEU A 112 -8.94 2.43 11.99
CA LEU A 112 -9.62 2.49 13.26
C LEU A 112 -9.13 3.71 14.04
N GLY A 113 -9.99 4.68 14.29
CA GLY A 113 -9.75 5.73 15.27
C GLY A 113 -9.85 5.15 16.67
N TYR A 114 -8.71 4.94 17.31
CA TYR A 114 -8.64 4.34 18.63
C TYR A 114 -8.71 5.41 19.71
N HIS A 115 -9.51 5.14 20.74
CA HIS A 115 -9.44 5.83 22.02
C HIS A 115 -9.38 4.81 23.15
N ARG A 116 -8.78 5.21 24.26
CA ARG A 116 -8.69 4.37 25.45
C ARG A 116 -10.08 4.03 25.98
N GLY A 117 -10.28 2.79 26.42
CA GLY A 117 -11.58 2.33 26.94
C GLY A 117 -12.67 2.17 25.87
N MET A 118 -12.31 2.04 24.59
CA MET A 118 -13.24 1.67 23.52
C MET A 118 -13.80 0.26 23.74
N ASN A 119 -15.12 0.11 23.80
CA ASN A 119 -15.78 -1.17 24.05
C ASN A 119 -15.89 -2.04 22.79
N ASP A 120 -16.06 -1.42 21.62
CA ASP A 120 -16.29 -2.14 20.35
C ASP A 120 -15.00 -2.63 19.68
N PHE A 121 -13.84 -2.48 20.34
CA PHE A 121 -12.55 -2.81 19.76
C PHE A 121 -12.46 -4.29 19.38
N ASP A 122 -12.80 -5.18 20.31
CA ASP A 122 -12.66 -6.63 20.13
C ASP A 122 -13.54 -7.11 18.96
N ASP A 123 -14.79 -6.68 18.91
CA ASP A 123 -15.75 -7.06 17.88
C ASP A 123 -15.36 -6.52 16.50
N PHE A 124 -14.99 -5.23 16.43
CA PHE A 124 -14.50 -4.62 15.20
C PHE A 124 -13.24 -5.33 14.69
N PHE A 125 -12.29 -5.58 15.58
CA PHE A 125 -11.06 -6.27 15.21
C PHE A 125 -11.32 -7.68 14.68
N GLN A 126 -12.27 -8.41 15.26
CA GLN A 126 -12.67 -9.73 14.75
C GLN A 126 -13.27 -9.65 13.34
N MET A 127 -14.10 -8.63 13.04
CA MET A 127 -14.61 -8.42 11.68
C MET A 127 -13.48 -8.19 10.67
N VAL A 128 -12.51 -7.35 11.02
CA VAL A 128 -11.35 -7.04 10.18
C VAL A 128 -10.48 -8.27 9.97
N ARG A 129 -10.20 -9.02 11.04
CA ARG A 129 -9.39 -10.24 11.01
C ARG A 129 -10.04 -11.32 10.13
N ARG A 130 -11.36 -11.51 10.21
CA ARG A 130 -12.09 -12.46 9.36
C ARG A 130 -12.03 -12.09 7.88
N ALA A 131 -12.02 -10.80 7.57
CA ALA A 131 -11.89 -10.30 6.21
C ALA A 131 -10.43 -10.32 5.69
N ASP A 132 -9.45 -10.66 6.54
CA ASP A 132 -7.99 -10.61 6.32
C ASP A 132 -7.52 -9.26 5.77
N LYS A 133 -8.11 -8.14 6.23
CA LYS A 133 -7.85 -6.80 5.68
C LYS A 133 -6.78 -6.02 6.44
N PRO A 134 -5.93 -5.24 5.76
CA PRO A 134 -5.00 -4.36 6.44
C PRO A 134 -5.71 -3.37 7.35
N LEU A 135 -5.22 -3.26 8.58
CA LEU A 135 -5.76 -2.42 9.63
C LEU A 135 -4.72 -1.37 10.06
N ILE A 136 -5.07 -0.10 10.04
CA ILE A 136 -4.31 0.94 10.70
C ILE A 136 -5.07 1.37 11.95
N ILE A 137 -4.43 1.26 13.10
CA ILE A 137 -4.97 1.75 14.36
C ILE A 137 -4.39 3.15 14.59
N TYR A 138 -5.25 4.14 14.52
CA TYR A 138 -4.91 5.55 14.67
C TYR A 138 -5.19 6.02 16.10
N THR A 139 -4.15 6.21 16.91
CA THR A 139 -4.29 6.45 18.36
C THR A 139 -4.42 7.92 18.75
N PHE A 140 -4.37 8.85 17.79
CA PHE A 140 -4.41 10.32 17.99
C PHE A 140 -3.31 10.93 18.89
N GLU A 141 -2.52 10.12 19.60
CA GLU A 141 -1.55 10.54 20.62
C GLU A 141 -0.10 10.17 20.28
N ILE A 142 0.82 11.07 20.64
CA ILE A 142 2.26 10.84 20.58
C ILE A 142 2.62 9.80 21.66
N GLY A 143 2.75 8.53 21.25
CA GLY A 143 3.08 7.43 22.17
C GLY A 143 2.33 6.11 21.93
N TYR A 144 1.42 6.05 20.96
CA TYR A 144 0.72 4.81 20.55
C TYR A 144 0.08 4.04 21.72
N GLN A 145 -0.60 4.74 22.64
CA GLN A 145 -1.11 4.11 23.86
C GLN A 145 -2.39 3.32 23.59
N LEU A 146 -2.22 2.08 23.11
CA LEU A 146 -3.22 1.03 23.22
C LEU A 146 -3.28 0.50 24.65
N ASP A 147 -4.47 0.12 25.10
CA ASP A 147 -4.62 -0.66 26.33
C ASP A 147 -3.94 -2.02 26.15
N ASP A 148 -3.32 -2.55 27.21
CA ASP A 148 -2.51 -3.76 27.11
C ASP A 148 -3.34 -4.98 26.68
N LYS A 149 -4.63 -5.02 27.07
CA LYS A 149 -5.60 -6.00 26.57
C LYS A 149 -5.73 -5.94 25.04
N HIS A 150 -5.87 -4.74 24.46
CA HIS A 150 -6.00 -4.55 23.02
C HIS A 150 -4.69 -4.81 22.28
N LYS A 151 -3.53 -4.47 22.87
CA LYS A 151 -2.21 -4.84 22.33
C LYS A 151 -2.06 -6.36 22.22
N GLU A 152 -2.50 -7.09 23.24
CA GLU A 152 -2.42 -8.54 23.23
C GLU A 152 -3.29 -9.17 22.15
N ILE A 153 -4.48 -8.61 21.90
CA ILE A 153 -5.39 -9.10 20.86
C ILE A 153 -4.83 -8.91 19.45
N ILE A 154 -4.11 -7.81 19.20
CA ILE A 154 -3.57 -7.50 17.86
C ILE A 154 -2.22 -8.15 17.58
N LYS A 155 -1.49 -8.62 18.61
CA LYS A 155 -0.09 -9.08 18.48
C LYS A 155 0.11 -10.16 17.40
N ASP A 156 -0.88 -11.02 17.23
CA ASP A 156 -0.83 -12.16 16.29
C ASP A 156 -1.35 -11.80 14.89
N TYR A 157 -1.80 -10.56 14.68
CA TYR A 157 -2.31 -10.13 13.39
C TYR A 157 -1.18 -9.62 12.51
N LYS A 158 -1.01 -10.25 11.34
CA LYS A 158 0.11 -9.94 10.44
C LYS A 158 -0.03 -8.60 9.71
N TRP A 159 -1.24 -8.04 9.64
CA TRP A 159 -1.57 -6.87 8.83
C TRP A 159 -2.11 -5.68 9.64
N TYR A 160 -1.53 -5.40 10.81
CA TYR A 160 -1.79 -4.11 11.48
C TYR A 160 -0.60 -3.15 11.39
N ALA A 161 -0.91 -1.86 11.42
CA ALA A 161 0.04 -0.80 11.68
C ALA A 161 -0.52 0.14 12.74
N LEU A 162 0.37 0.71 13.57
CA LEU A 162 0.02 1.74 14.53
C LEU A 162 0.44 3.10 13.98
N SER A 163 -0.49 4.05 14.00
CA SER A 163 -0.25 5.41 13.55
C SER A 163 -0.77 6.41 14.58
N SER A 164 -0.02 7.49 14.80
CA SER A 164 -0.36 8.51 15.80
C SER A 164 -0.40 9.92 15.21
N MET A 165 0.11 10.07 13.99
CA MET A 165 0.28 11.36 13.33
C MET A 165 -0.37 11.34 11.95
N PRO A 166 -1.00 12.45 11.52
CA PRO A 166 -1.74 12.49 10.25
C PRO A 166 -0.87 12.22 9.02
N LEU A 167 0.31 12.84 8.98
CA LEU A 167 1.24 12.66 7.85
C LEU A 167 1.77 11.23 7.80
N ARG A 168 1.99 10.61 8.96
CA ARG A 168 2.38 9.20 9.06
C ARG A 168 1.26 8.28 8.59
N LEU A 169 0.01 8.58 8.93
CA LEU A 169 -1.16 7.83 8.46
C LEU A 169 -1.20 7.77 6.91
N VAL A 170 -0.98 8.90 6.23
CA VAL A 170 -0.90 8.93 4.76
C VAL A 170 0.22 8.00 4.25
N SER A 171 1.40 8.06 4.85
CA SER A 171 2.54 7.20 4.48
C SER A 171 2.27 5.72 4.74
N ASP A 172 1.63 5.39 5.86
CA ASP A 172 1.28 4.02 6.23
C ASP A 172 0.25 3.44 5.25
N ILE A 173 -0.76 4.24 4.86
CA ILE A 173 -1.74 3.85 3.85
C ILE A 173 -1.05 3.55 2.52
N PHE A 174 -0.17 4.45 2.03
CA PHE A 174 0.57 4.21 0.78
C PHE A 174 1.43 2.94 0.86
N SER A 175 2.12 2.74 1.98
CA SER A 175 3.00 1.58 2.19
C SER A 175 2.21 0.27 2.20
N ILE A 176 1.06 0.24 2.85
CA ILE A 176 0.17 -0.92 2.88
C ILE A 176 -0.44 -1.16 1.49
N MET A 177 -0.96 -0.12 0.84
CA MET A 177 -1.62 -0.25 -0.46
C MET A 177 -0.65 -0.66 -1.57
N SER A 178 0.63 -0.32 -1.45
CA SER A 178 1.68 -0.75 -2.39
C SER A 178 2.14 -2.20 -2.19
N SER A 179 2.18 -2.66 -0.95
CA SER A 179 2.73 -3.98 -0.58
C SER A 179 1.67 -5.08 -0.52
N TYR A 180 0.45 -4.75 -0.09
CA TYR A 180 -0.60 -5.73 0.12
C TYR A 180 -1.09 -6.35 -1.19
N ARG A 181 -1.08 -7.68 -1.25
CA ARG A 181 -1.59 -8.44 -2.39
C ARG A 181 -3.08 -8.67 -2.19
N TYR A 182 -3.89 -7.81 -2.81
CA TYR A 182 -5.30 -8.09 -2.89
C TYR A 182 -5.56 -9.16 -3.92
N GLU A 183 -5.97 -10.34 -3.47
CA GLU A 183 -6.49 -11.36 -4.36
C GLU A 183 -7.83 -10.87 -4.94
N PRO A 184 -8.05 -10.97 -6.26
CA PRO A 184 -9.37 -10.75 -6.81
C PRO A 184 -10.31 -11.80 -6.21
N ARG A 185 -11.40 -11.37 -5.55
CA ARG A 185 -12.44 -12.29 -5.12
C ARG A 185 -12.89 -13.09 -6.34
N ARG A 186 -12.75 -14.41 -6.29
CA ARG A 186 -13.51 -15.30 -7.16
C ARG A 186 -14.98 -15.10 -6.76
N SER A 187 -15.72 -14.35 -7.57
CA SER A 187 -17.17 -14.29 -7.55
C SER A 187 -17.75 -15.65 -7.90
#